data_AF-A0A3N1GZV8-F1
#
_entry.id   AF-A0A3N1GZV8-F1
#
_cell.length_a   1.000
_cell.length_b   1.000
_cell.length_c   1.000
_cell.angle_alpha   90.00
_cell.angle_beta   90.00
_cell.angle_gamma   90.00
#
_symmetry.space_group_name_H-M   'P 1'
#
loop_
_entity.id
_entity.type
_entity.pdbx_description
1 polymer ?
#
loop_
_entity_poly.entity_id
_entity_poly.type
_entity_poly.pdbx_seq_one_letter_code
_entity_poly.pdbx_strand_id
1 'polypeptide(L)'
;MAGAIADPVRRSILEMLRAEARLSAGQIAERFAISRPAVSRHLRVLRESGLVRDELVGRQRFYVLDASRLTPLSRWLAGFDVPGRPSGWAHHLDALDTEVHRARRERRAARARADGPPADRPSTDESPADDSKEHTA
;
A
#
# COMPACT_ATOMS: atom_id res chain seq x y z
N MET A 1 23.44 4.23 -13.49
CA MET A 1 22.23 4.26 -12.64
C MET A 1 22.01 2.94 -11.90
N ALA A 2 21.81 1.80 -12.56
CA ALA A 2 21.55 0.51 -11.89
C ALA A 2 22.63 0.13 -10.86
N GLY A 3 23.92 0.29 -11.22
CA GLY A 3 25.01 0.09 -10.28
C GLY A 3 24.96 1.02 -9.06
N ALA A 4 24.43 2.25 -9.20
CA ALA A 4 24.32 3.19 -8.10
C ALA A 4 23.24 2.79 -7.07
N ILE A 5 22.12 2.21 -7.50
CA ILE A 5 21.03 1.77 -6.61
C ILE A 5 21.23 0.35 -6.03
N ALA A 6 22.17 -0.43 -6.55
CA ALA A 6 22.42 -1.80 -6.07
C ALA A 6 23.07 -1.85 -4.66
N ASP A 7 23.76 -0.78 -4.28
CA ASP A 7 24.51 -0.72 -3.02
C ASP A 7 23.61 -0.31 -1.84
N PRO A 8 23.69 -1.02 -0.70
CA PRO A 8 22.80 -0.78 0.44
C PRO A 8 23.02 0.59 1.10
N VAL A 9 24.27 1.08 1.14
CA VAL A 9 24.58 2.40 1.71
C VAL A 9 23.99 3.49 0.82
N ARG A 10 24.16 3.36 -0.51
CA ARG A 10 23.58 4.31 -1.47
C ARG A 10 22.06 4.31 -1.44
N ARG A 11 21.41 3.16 -1.29
CA ARG A 11 19.94 3.10 -1.08
C ARG A 11 19.52 3.83 0.18
N SER A 12 20.21 3.59 1.29
CA SER A 12 19.94 4.27 2.56
C SER A 12 20.08 5.79 2.43
N ILE A 13 21.10 6.27 1.71
CA ILE A 13 21.27 7.70 1.40
C ILE A 13 20.08 8.25 0.62
N LEU A 14 19.62 7.55 -0.42
CA LEU A 14 18.47 7.98 -1.22
C LEU A 14 17.19 8.02 -0.40
N GLU A 15 16.98 7.04 0.50
CA GLU A 15 15.83 6.99 1.41
C GLU A 15 15.82 8.17 2.39
N MET A 16 16.98 8.54 2.95
CA MET A 16 17.11 9.71 3.81
C MET A 16 16.83 11.01 3.07
N LEU A 17 17.37 11.17 1.86
CA LEU A 17 17.11 12.34 1.02
C LEU A 17 15.65 12.45 0.60
N ARG A 18 14.96 11.31 0.41
CA ARG A 18 13.52 11.26 0.18
C ARG A 18 12.74 11.75 1.40
N ALA A 19 13.17 11.38 2.60
CA ALA A 19 12.47 11.74 3.85
C ALA A 19 12.64 13.22 4.23
N GLU A 20 13.83 13.80 4.04
CA GLU A 20 14.19 15.12 4.60
C GLU A 20 14.41 16.22 3.56
N ALA A 21 14.08 15.95 2.29
CA ALA A 21 14.21 16.82 1.13
C ALA A 21 15.65 17.27 0.78
N ARG A 22 16.46 17.71 1.75
CA ARG A 22 17.87 18.07 1.58
C ARG A 22 18.71 17.79 2.82
N LEU A 23 19.89 17.23 2.63
CA LEU A 23 20.85 16.95 3.71
C LEU A 23 22.27 17.29 3.28
N SER A 24 23.10 17.78 4.19
CA SER A 24 24.53 17.97 3.94
C SER A 24 25.32 16.67 4.08
N ALA A 25 26.53 16.63 3.52
CA ALA A 25 27.41 15.46 3.65
C ALA A 25 27.71 15.10 5.13
N GLY A 26 27.80 16.09 6.01
CA GLY A 26 27.99 15.88 7.45
C GLY A 26 26.80 15.17 8.09
N GLN A 27 25.60 15.70 7.86
CA GLN A 27 24.35 15.11 8.39
C GLN A 27 24.12 13.68 7.86
N ILE A 28 24.47 13.42 6.61
CA ILE A 28 24.40 12.07 6.03
C ILE A 28 25.42 11.16 6.70
N ALA A 29 26.66 11.63 6.89
CA ALA A 29 27.73 10.80 7.46
C ALA A 29 27.51 10.45 8.93
N GLU A 30 26.85 11.31 9.71
CA GLU A 30 26.50 11.06 11.11
C GLU A 30 25.56 9.86 11.31
N ARG A 31 24.90 9.41 10.25
CA ARG A 31 23.93 8.29 10.29
C ARG A 31 24.52 6.94 9.91
N PHE A 32 25.80 6.89 9.59
CA PHE A 32 26.49 5.66 9.25
C PHE A 32 27.70 5.43 10.15
N ALA A 33 27.96 4.15 10.45
CA ALA A 33 29.18 3.72 11.14
C ALA A 33 30.41 3.62 10.21
N ILE A 34 30.37 4.29 9.05
CA ILE A 34 31.46 4.30 8.06
C ILE A 34 32.17 5.65 8.05
N SER A 35 33.37 5.69 7.50
CA SER A 35 34.15 6.92 7.46
C SER A 35 33.51 8.00 6.56
N ARG A 36 33.70 9.28 6.93
CA ARG A 36 33.25 10.43 6.11
C ARG A 36 33.76 10.36 4.66
N PRO A 37 35.03 9.97 4.37
CA PRO A 37 35.48 9.75 3.00
C PRO A 37 34.70 8.67 2.24
N ALA A 38 34.27 7.59 2.91
CA ALA A 38 33.45 6.56 2.29
C ALA A 38 32.07 7.11 1.90
N VAL A 39 31.42 7.87 2.79
CA VAL A 39 30.14 8.56 2.49
C VAL A 39 30.30 9.52 1.32
N SER A 40 31.37 10.33 1.30
CA SER A 40 31.67 11.23 0.18
C SER A 40 31.84 10.49 -1.15
N ARG A 41 32.46 9.30 -1.14
CA ARG A 41 32.55 8.45 -2.33
C ARG A 41 31.18 7.97 -2.80
N HIS A 42 30.32 7.52 -1.88
CA HIS A 42 28.95 7.14 -2.21
C HIS A 42 28.15 8.31 -2.82
N LEU A 43 28.24 9.50 -2.22
CA LEU A 43 27.59 10.72 -2.72
C LEU A 43 28.12 11.13 -4.09
N ARG A 44 29.41 10.95 -4.35
CA ARG A 44 30.00 11.17 -5.68
C ARG A 44 29.38 10.26 -6.73
N VAL A 45 29.32 8.95 -6.47
CA VAL A 45 28.69 7.97 -7.39
C VAL A 45 27.22 8.31 -7.63
N LEU A 46 26.49 8.70 -6.58
CA LEU A 46 25.09 9.11 -6.70
C LEU A 46 24.92 10.37 -7.56
N ARG A 47 25.81 11.37 -7.40
CA ARG A 47 25.82 12.57 -8.25
C ARG A 47 26.17 12.27 -9.70
N GLU A 48 27.22 11.48 -9.94
CA GLU A 48 27.62 11.06 -11.29
C GLU A 48 26.52 10.25 -11.99
N SER A 49 25.70 9.52 -11.23
CA SER A 49 24.53 8.81 -11.76
C SER A 49 23.30 9.68 -12.02
N GLY A 50 23.33 10.96 -11.61
CA GLY A 50 22.23 11.90 -11.71
C GLY A 50 21.13 11.74 -10.65
N LEU A 51 21.17 10.69 -9.81
CA LEU A 51 20.15 10.43 -8.79
C LEU A 51 20.13 11.48 -7.66
N VAL A 52 21.24 12.18 -7.48
CA VAL A 52 21.37 13.23 -6.47
C VAL A 52 21.98 14.46 -7.11
N ARG A 53 21.43 15.63 -6.79
CA ARG A 53 21.97 16.94 -7.16
C ARG A 53 22.50 17.63 -5.91
N ASP A 54 23.53 18.45 -6.08
CA ASP A 54 24.05 19.31 -5.01
C ASP A 54 23.56 20.75 -5.17
N GLU A 55 23.26 21.37 -4.03
CA GLU A 55 22.89 22.77 -3.94
C GLU A 55 23.84 23.46 -2.95
N LEU A 56 24.37 24.61 -3.34
CA LEU A 56 25.17 25.44 -2.44
C LEU A 56 24.24 26.42 -1.71
N VAL A 57 24.18 26.30 -0.39
CA VAL A 57 23.43 27.23 0.46
C VAL A 57 24.42 27.89 1.41
N GLY A 58 24.77 29.15 1.11
CA GLY A 58 25.85 29.86 1.79
C GLY A 58 27.19 29.15 1.58
N ARG A 59 27.78 28.65 2.67
CA ARG A 59 29.07 27.94 2.65
C ARG A 59 28.93 26.41 2.66
N GLN A 60 27.71 25.90 2.78
CA GLN A 60 27.45 24.47 2.96
C GLN A 60 26.83 23.86 1.71
N ARG A 61 27.30 22.66 1.36
CA ARG A 61 26.78 21.87 0.26
C ARG A 61 25.70 20.92 0.77
N PHE A 62 24.50 21.07 0.24
CA PHE A 62 23.37 20.19 0.47
C PHE A 62 23.18 19.27 -0.72
N TYR A 63 22.65 18.08 -0.46
CA TYR A 63 22.33 17.06 -1.44
C TYR A 63 20.82 16.88 -1.46
N VAL A 64 20.26 16.74 -2.67
CA VAL A 64 18.82 16.61 -2.91
C VAL A 64 18.61 15.43 -3.86
N LEU A 65 17.59 14.62 -3.57
CA LEU A 65 17.17 13.52 -4.44
C LEU A 65 16.56 14.07 -5.73
N ASP A 66 17.02 13.59 -6.88
CA ASP A 66 16.34 13.78 -8.18
C ASP A 66 15.65 12.48 -8.59
N ALA A 67 14.44 12.28 -8.03
CA ALA A 67 13.64 11.07 -8.30
C ALA A 67 13.20 10.97 -9.77
N SER A 68 13.16 12.08 -10.51
CA SER A 68 12.78 12.09 -11.93
C SER A 68 13.70 11.22 -12.78
N ARG A 69 14.95 11.04 -12.34
CA ARG A 69 15.92 10.19 -13.03
C ARG A 69 15.57 8.72 -12.94
N LEU A 70 14.77 8.29 -11.97
CA LEU A 70 14.31 6.90 -11.88
C LEU A 70 13.17 6.59 -12.86
N THR A 71 12.50 7.59 -13.43
CA THR A 71 11.34 7.40 -14.32
C THR A 71 11.64 6.54 -15.57
N PRO A 72 12.75 6.74 -16.31
CA PRO A 72 13.07 5.86 -17.43
C PRO A 72 13.31 4.42 -17.00
N LEU A 73 13.96 4.22 -15.84
CA LEU A 73 14.21 2.89 -15.29
C LEU A 73 12.91 2.23 -14.85
N SER A 74 12.02 2.94 -14.15
CA SER A 74 10.72 2.40 -13.74
C SER A 74 9.86 2.05 -14.94
N ARG A 75 9.89 2.86 -16.01
CA ARG A 75 9.19 2.57 -17.27
C ARG A 75 9.76 1.32 -17.96
N TRP A 76 11.07 1.19 -18.00
CA TRP A 76 11.73 0.00 -18.56
C TRP A 76 11.40 -1.25 -17.75
N LEU A 77 11.43 -1.17 -16.41
CA LEU A 77 11.05 -2.26 -15.51
C LEU A 77 9.59 -2.68 -15.68
N ALA A 78 8.68 -1.71 -15.87
CA ALA A 78 7.27 -1.99 -16.14
C ALA A 78 7.05 -2.80 -17.43
N GLY A 79 8.00 -2.77 -18.38
CA GLY A 79 7.95 -3.63 -19.57
C GLY A 79 8.19 -5.12 -19.29
N PHE A 80 8.74 -5.45 -18.12
CA PHE A 80 8.91 -6.84 -17.65
C PHE A 80 7.75 -7.28 -16.75
N ASP A 81 6.81 -6.39 -16.43
CA ASP A 81 5.54 -6.80 -15.83
C ASP A 81 4.78 -7.62 -16.87
N VAL A 82 4.68 -8.92 -16.64
CA VAL A 82 3.98 -9.83 -17.54
C VAL A 82 2.47 -9.58 -17.38
N PRO A 83 1.75 -9.18 -18.45
CA PRO A 83 0.30 -9.03 -18.39
C PRO A 83 -0.35 -10.35 -17.93
N GLY A 84 -1.17 -10.29 -16.88
CA GLY A 84 -1.85 -11.48 -16.32
C GLY A 84 -1.04 -12.28 -15.29
N ARG A 85 0.22 -11.93 -15.03
CA ARG A 85 0.96 -12.42 -13.86
C ARG A 85 1.17 -11.24 -12.91
N PRO A 86 0.33 -11.09 -11.87
CA PRO A 86 0.63 -10.14 -10.83
C PRO A 86 2.05 -10.44 -10.33
N SER A 87 2.83 -9.41 -10.00
CA SER A 87 4.09 -9.59 -9.29
C SER A 87 3.85 -10.58 -8.13
N GLY A 88 4.85 -11.39 -7.77
CA GLY A 88 4.64 -12.45 -6.76
C GLY A 88 4.00 -11.94 -5.46
N TRP A 89 4.19 -10.64 -5.16
CA TRP A 89 3.51 -9.91 -4.10
C TRP A 89 2.02 -9.62 -4.38
N ALA A 90 1.66 -9.09 -5.55
CA ALA A 90 0.27 -8.80 -5.91
C ALA A 90 -0.61 -10.07 -5.91
N HIS A 91 -0.09 -11.21 -6.36
CA HIS A 91 -0.83 -12.47 -6.32
C HIS A 91 -1.13 -12.93 -4.88
N HIS A 92 -0.16 -12.73 -3.97
CA HIS A 92 -0.34 -13.03 -2.56
C HIS A 92 -1.41 -12.13 -1.91
N LEU A 93 -1.53 -10.88 -2.39
CA LEU A 93 -2.56 -9.96 -1.91
C LEU A 93 -3.96 -10.31 -2.43
N ASP A 94 -4.09 -10.70 -3.70
CA ASP A 94 -5.39 -11.10 -4.28
C ASP A 94 -5.97 -12.34 -3.58
N ALA A 95 -5.09 -13.29 -3.22
CA ALA A 95 -5.46 -14.47 -2.46
C ALA A 95 -6.00 -14.11 -1.07
N LEU A 96 -5.38 -13.14 -0.39
CA LEU A 96 -5.85 -12.64 0.90
C LEU A 96 -7.19 -11.89 0.78
N ASP A 97 -7.39 -11.12 -0.28
CA ASP A 97 -8.61 -10.35 -0.47
C ASP A 97 -9.82 -11.27 -0.66
N THR A 98 -9.62 -12.39 -1.35
CA THR A 98 -10.62 -13.46 -1.51
C THR A 98 -11.03 -14.05 -0.16
N GLU A 99 -10.07 -14.34 0.72
CA GLU A 99 -10.35 -14.88 2.06
C GLU A 99 -11.02 -13.85 2.98
N VAL A 100 -10.64 -12.57 2.90
CA VAL A 100 -11.31 -11.49 3.64
C VAL A 100 -12.76 -11.35 3.19
N HIS A 101 -13.03 -11.42 1.88
CA HIS A 101 -14.38 -11.36 1.35
C HIS A 101 -15.24 -12.56 1.77
N ARG A 102 -14.65 -13.76 1.78
CA ARG A 102 -15.31 -14.98 2.28
C ARG A 102 -15.67 -14.87 3.77
N ALA A 103 -14.69 -14.54 4.61
CA ALA A 103 -14.88 -14.42 6.05
C ALA A 103 -15.91 -13.33 6.42
N ARG A 104 -15.95 -12.22 5.67
CA ARG A 104 -16.95 -11.16 5.86
C ARG A 104 -18.37 -11.64 5.50
N ARG A 105 -18.53 -12.42 4.42
CA ARG A 105 -19.83 -12.99 4.03
C ARG A 105 -20.34 -13.99 5.07
N GLU A 106 -19.47 -14.88 5.54
CA GLU A 106 -19.82 -15.89 6.55
C GLU A 106 -20.26 -15.25 7.87
N ARG A 107 -19.55 -14.20 8.35
CA ARG A 107 -19.96 -13.45 9.55
C ARG A 107 -21.30 -12.73 9.39
N ARG A 108 -21.57 -12.13 8.22
CA ARG A 108 -22.87 -11.50 7.95
C ARG A 108 -24.00 -12.52 7.92
N ALA A 109 -23.79 -13.67 7.30
CA ALA A 109 -24.77 -14.75 7.25
C ALA A 109 -25.03 -15.34 8.65
N ALA A 110 -23.99 -15.48 9.49
CA ALA A 110 -24.14 -15.92 10.88
C ALA A 110 -24.94 -14.92 11.72
N ARG A 111 -24.70 -13.61 11.56
CA ARG A 111 -25.50 -12.55 12.23
C ARG A 111 -26.97 -12.58 11.78
N ALA A 112 -27.24 -12.65 10.48
CA ALA A 112 -28.61 -12.69 9.96
C ALA A 112 -29.41 -13.91 10.45
N ARG A 113 -28.75 -15.04 10.77
CA ARG A 113 -29.39 -16.22 11.37
C ARG A 113 -29.63 -16.05 12.88
N ALA A 114 -28.72 -15.37 13.58
CA ALA A 114 -28.88 -15.06 15.00
C ALA A 114 -30.00 -14.03 15.23
N ASP A 115 -30.16 -13.07 14.31
CA ASP A 115 -31.20 -12.04 14.32
C ASP A 115 -32.52 -12.54 13.69
N GLY A 116 -32.78 -13.86 13.69
CA GLY A 116 -33.89 -14.51 13.00
C GLY A 116 -35.25 -13.81 13.18
N PRO A 117 -36.15 -13.90 12.18
CA PRO A 117 -37.40 -13.14 12.17
C PRO A 117 -38.21 -13.43 13.44
N PRO A 118 -38.88 -12.42 14.03
CA PRO A 118 -39.66 -12.62 15.25
C PRO A 118 -40.66 -13.75 15.01
N ALA A 119 -40.53 -14.81 15.80
CA ALA A 119 -41.37 -15.99 15.69
C ALA A 119 -42.85 -15.58 15.80
N ASP A 120 -43.60 -15.93 14.77
CA ASP A 120 -45.03 -15.71 14.65
C ASP A 120 -45.72 -16.40 15.84
N ARG A 121 -46.29 -15.61 16.75
CA ARG A 121 -47.05 -16.14 17.88
C ARG A 121 -48.39 -16.60 17.33
N PRO A 122 -48.82 -17.86 17.53
CA PRO A 122 -50.13 -18.29 17.06
C PRO A 122 -51.21 -17.51 17.80
N SER A 123 -51.93 -16.65 17.06
CA SER A 123 -53.15 -16.00 17.51
C SER A 123 -54.22 -17.07 17.72
N THR A 124 -54.47 -17.37 18.99
CA THR A 124 -55.70 -18.07 19.40
C THR A 124 -56.83 -17.06 19.24
N ASP A 125 -57.65 -17.21 18.19
CA ASP A 125 -59.00 -16.66 18.23
C ASP A 125 -59.97 -17.79 17.90
N GLU A 126 -60.55 -18.30 18.98
CA GLU A 126 -61.63 -19.25 19.04
C GLU A 126 -62.91 -18.42 19.20
N SER A 127 -63.73 -18.33 18.15
CA SER A 127 -65.18 -18.24 18.35
C SER A 127 -66.01 -18.55 17.10
N PRO A 128 -67.21 -19.11 17.29
CA PRO A 128 -67.89 -19.94 16.30
C PRO A 128 -69.01 -19.20 15.55
N ALA A 129 -69.36 -19.82 14.42
CA ALA A 129 -70.65 -19.85 13.70
C ALA A 129 -71.75 -18.84 14.08
N ASP A 130 -72.28 -18.15 13.06
CA ASP A 130 -73.74 -18.11 12.91
C ASP A 130 -74.16 -18.02 11.44
N ASP A 131 -75.23 -18.75 11.16
CA ASP A 131 -75.85 -19.14 9.91
C ASP A 131 -77.01 -18.17 9.66
N SER A 132 -77.13 -17.55 8.48
CA SER A 132 -78.39 -16.94 8.05
C SER A 132 -78.46 -16.73 6.54
N LYS A 133 -79.40 -17.49 5.96
CA LYS A 133 -79.91 -17.46 4.59
C LYS A 133 -80.85 -16.28 4.37
N GLU A 134 -80.85 -15.75 3.14
CA GLU A 134 -82.01 -15.13 2.47
C GLU A 134 -81.71 -15.21 0.96
N HIS A 135 -82.25 -16.16 0.19
CA HIS A 135 -83.60 -16.26 -0.39
C HIS A 135 -84.03 -15.03 -1.23
N THR A 136 -83.61 -15.01 -2.50
CA THR A 136 -84.09 -14.08 -3.53
C THR A 136 -85.11 -14.79 -4.43
N ALA A 137 -86.25 -14.13 -4.61
CA ALA A 137 -87.29 -14.44 -5.60
C ALA A 137 -86.95 -13.87 -6.99
#